data_AF-A0A2R5GD96-F1
#
_entry.id   AF-A0A2R5GD96-F1
#
_cell.length_a   1.000
_cell.length_b   1.000
_cell.length_c   1.000
_cell.angle_alpha   90.00
_cell.angle_beta   90.00
_cell.angle_gamma   90.00
#
_symmetry.space_group_name_H-M   'P 1'
#
loop_
_entity.id
_entity.type
_entity.pdbx_description
1 polymer ?
#
loop_
_entity_poly.entity_id
_entity_poly.type
_entity_poly.pdbx_seq_one_letter_code
_entity_poly.pdbx_strand_id
1 'polypeptide(L)'
;MIEGQQDELVSTWRGKPGVATYQPYGTQSVAAWWKETLSKAEFTLVLYVRGVWCPYCAEHVKQFSKLQERIKSAGGQMIGITSDGPKGLEDLIKAWKPAFPFLSDPAHALRGLLQEQYKVKIAVSGGPGETKAFYRRHPFISKYPLGCAQPAIVVVTKSGELLFRWAIDPAVQNLGGATDRPAAADVIGVVEKKRKGGYKEGVVDAKDLGVVGSIGIFSVCVIV
;
A
#
# COMPACT_ATOMS: atom_id res chain seq x y z
N MET A 1 7.40 -22.60 8.80
CA MET A 1 8.84 -22.31 9.07
C MET A 1 9.13 -20.81 9.26
N ILE A 2 8.29 -19.88 8.79
CA ILE A 2 8.51 -18.42 8.90
C ILE A 2 7.87 -17.83 10.17
N GLU A 3 6.80 -18.43 10.68
CA GLU A 3 6.11 -18.00 11.91
C GLU A 3 7.08 -17.88 13.10
N GLY A 4 8.00 -18.85 13.25
CA GLY A 4 9.05 -18.81 14.27
C GLY A 4 10.12 -17.73 14.04
N GLN A 5 10.49 -17.43 12.79
CA GLN A 5 11.48 -16.37 12.49
C GLN A 5 10.87 -14.97 12.63
N GLN A 6 9.58 -14.83 12.34
CA GLN A 6 8.84 -13.59 12.51
C GLN A 6 8.52 -13.34 13.98
N ASP A 7 8.18 -14.38 14.75
CA ASP A 7 8.04 -14.30 16.21
C ASP A 7 9.38 -14.05 16.92
N GLU A 8 10.50 -14.60 16.42
CA GLU A 8 11.84 -14.31 16.92
C GLU A 8 12.27 -12.87 16.58
N LEU A 9 11.97 -12.39 15.37
CA LEU A 9 12.14 -11.00 14.95
C LEU A 9 11.10 -10.02 15.49
N VAL A 10 10.07 -10.47 16.21
CA VAL A 10 9.10 -9.61 16.89
C VAL A 10 9.37 -9.61 18.40
N SER A 11 9.76 -10.76 18.97
CA SER A 11 10.13 -10.92 20.38
C SER A 11 11.43 -10.20 20.73
N THR A 12 12.43 -10.19 19.82
CA THR A 12 13.68 -9.42 19.99
C THR A 12 13.50 -7.90 20.00
N TRP A 13 12.29 -7.39 19.70
CA TRP A 13 11.97 -5.96 19.66
C TRP A 13 10.94 -5.53 20.70
N ARG A 14 10.31 -6.49 21.41
CA ARG A 14 9.57 -6.19 22.64
C ARG A 14 10.56 -5.63 23.66
N GLY A 15 10.58 -4.31 23.83
CA GLY A 15 11.35 -3.63 24.88
C GLY A 15 12.54 -2.78 24.42
N LYS A 16 12.80 -2.57 23.12
CA LYS A 16 13.82 -1.59 22.68
C LYS A 16 13.28 -0.15 22.79
N PRO A 17 13.98 0.77 23.47
CA PRO A 17 13.56 2.17 23.55
C PRO A 17 13.43 2.78 22.14
N GLY A 18 12.27 3.37 21.82
CA GLY A 18 12.02 4.05 20.54
C GLY A 18 11.45 3.19 19.41
N VAL A 19 11.34 1.86 19.58
CA VAL A 19 10.56 0.98 18.68
C VAL A 19 9.30 0.57 19.43
N ALA A 20 8.28 1.43 19.40
CA ALA A 20 6.98 1.08 19.94
C ALA A 20 6.48 -0.19 19.23
N THR A 21 5.91 -1.11 20.00
CA THR A 21 5.16 -2.30 19.58
C THR A 21 3.87 -1.92 18.84
N TYR A 22 3.94 -0.93 17.95
CA TYR A 22 2.81 -0.47 17.17
C TYR A 22 2.55 -1.49 16.08
N GLN A 23 1.73 -2.48 16.43
CA GLN A 23 0.97 -3.28 15.50
C GLN A 23 -0.39 -2.59 15.41
N PRO A 24 -0.85 -2.12 14.23
CA PRO A 24 -2.17 -1.52 14.10
C PRO A 24 -3.30 -2.54 14.36
N TYR A 25 -2.92 -3.80 14.59
CA TYR A 25 -3.76 -4.95 14.84
C TYR A 25 -3.93 -5.27 16.34
N GLY A 26 -3.38 -4.47 17.27
CA GLY A 26 -3.57 -4.72 18.71
C GLY A 26 -3.02 -6.08 19.17
N THR A 27 -3.84 -6.91 19.82
CA THR A 27 -3.46 -8.25 20.33
C THR A 27 -3.79 -9.40 19.39
N GLN A 28 -4.56 -9.16 18.33
CA GLN A 28 -4.90 -10.18 17.32
C GLN A 28 -3.77 -10.37 16.32
N SER A 29 -3.70 -11.56 15.72
CA SER A 29 -2.76 -11.81 14.62
C SER A 29 -3.12 -10.96 13.40
N VAL A 30 -2.13 -10.62 12.58
CA VAL A 30 -2.34 -9.87 11.34
C VAL A 30 -3.32 -10.60 10.39
N ALA A 31 -3.32 -11.93 10.39
CA ALA A 31 -4.23 -12.73 9.59
C ALA A 31 -5.69 -12.64 10.07
N ALA A 32 -5.92 -12.71 11.38
CA ALA A 32 -7.24 -12.53 11.96
C ALA A 32 -7.77 -11.12 11.70
N TRP A 33 -6.92 -10.11 11.91
CA TRP A 33 -7.24 -8.71 11.58
C TRP A 33 -7.54 -8.50 10.11
N TRP A 34 -6.76 -9.11 9.22
CA TRP A 34 -6.98 -8.95 7.79
C TRP A 34 -8.32 -9.56 7.37
N LYS A 35 -8.66 -10.75 7.88
CA LYS A 35 -9.97 -11.39 7.63
C LYS A 35 -11.13 -10.54 8.14
N GLU A 36 -11.02 -10.00 9.35
CA GLU A 36 -12.04 -9.10 9.91
C GLU A 36 -12.14 -7.79 9.12
N THR A 37 -11.01 -7.26 8.64
CA THR A 37 -10.98 -6.06 7.82
C THR A 37 -11.71 -6.28 6.50
N LEU A 38 -11.45 -7.41 5.84
CA LEU A 38 -12.12 -7.78 4.59
C LEU A 38 -13.65 -7.94 4.74
N SER A 39 -14.16 -8.35 5.89
CA SER A 39 -15.60 -8.55 6.07
C SER A 39 -16.42 -7.25 6.16
N LYS A 40 -15.77 -6.10 6.35
CA LYS A 40 -16.43 -4.79 6.56
C LYS A 40 -16.94 -4.11 5.28
N ALA A 41 -16.51 -4.57 4.11
CA ALA A 41 -16.88 -3.98 2.82
C ALA A 41 -16.85 -5.03 1.71
N GLU A 42 -17.47 -4.79 0.56
CA GLU A 42 -17.42 -5.70 -0.58
C GLU A 42 -16.01 -5.91 -1.13
N PHE A 43 -15.18 -4.86 -1.04
CA PHE A 43 -13.75 -4.93 -1.29
C PHE A 43 -12.98 -3.91 -0.42
N THR A 44 -11.72 -4.23 -0.15
CA THR A 44 -10.77 -3.39 0.58
C THR A 44 -9.62 -3.04 -0.34
N LEU A 45 -9.37 -1.75 -0.55
CA LEU A 45 -8.19 -1.23 -1.22
C LEU A 45 -7.15 -0.81 -0.18
N VAL A 46 -5.99 -1.47 -0.23
CA VAL A 46 -4.82 -1.18 0.59
C VAL A 46 -3.84 -0.36 -0.23
N LEU A 47 -3.52 0.85 0.23
CA LEU A 47 -2.58 1.76 -0.41
C LEU A 47 -1.31 1.88 0.43
N TYR A 48 -0.23 1.24 -0.01
CA TYR A 48 1.09 1.45 0.59
C TYR A 48 1.70 2.76 0.10
N VAL A 49 2.20 3.52 1.05
CA VAL A 49 2.98 4.73 0.83
C VAL A 49 4.27 4.67 1.63
N ARG A 50 5.20 5.56 1.28
CA ARG A 50 6.41 5.79 2.06
C ARG A 50 6.06 6.63 3.29
N GLY A 51 6.92 7.57 3.71
CA GLY A 51 6.58 8.51 4.77
C GLY A 51 6.05 9.85 4.27
N VAL A 52 5.69 10.71 5.24
CA VAL A 52 5.22 12.09 5.01
C VAL A 52 6.15 12.94 4.12
N TRP A 53 7.43 12.58 4.07
CA TRP A 53 8.47 13.21 3.24
C TRP A 53 8.33 12.95 1.73
N CYS A 54 7.47 12.02 1.30
CA CYS A 54 7.33 11.61 -0.10
C CYS A 54 6.24 12.45 -0.82
N PRO A 55 6.59 13.41 -1.69
CA PRO A 55 5.59 14.27 -2.35
C PRO A 55 4.70 13.49 -3.33
N TYR A 56 5.26 12.50 -4.04
CA TYR A 56 4.49 11.64 -4.94
C TYR A 56 3.47 10.78 -4.21
N CYS A 57 3.79 10.39 -2.97
CA CYS A 57 2.88 9.65 -2.11
C CYS A 57 1.73 10.55 -1.65
N ALA A 58 2.04 11.80 -1.27
CA ALA A 58 1.04 12.80 -0.91
C ALA A 58 0.04 13.06 -2.06
N GLU A 59 0.53 13.22 -3.29
CA GLU A 59 -0.34 13.39 -4.46
C GLU A 59 -1.21 12.16 -4.72
N HIS A 60 -0.65 10.95 -4.61
CA HIS A 60 -1.42 9.72 -4.81
C HIS A 60 -2.52 9.54 -3.74
N VAL A 61 -2.22 9.88 -2.48
CA VAL A 61 -3.22 9.92 -1.39
C VAL A 61 -4.31 10.95 -1.67
N LYS A 62 -3.95 12.12 -2.21
CA LYS A 62 -4.92 13.15 -2.60
C LYS A 62 -5.84 12.67 -3.74
N GLN A 63 -5.30 11.97 -4.74
CA GLN A 63 -6.09 11.39 -5.83
C GLN A 63 -7.12 10.39 -5.30
N PHE A 64 -6.70 9.45 -4.44
CA PHE A 64 -7.62 8.51 -3.82
C PHE A 64 -8.61 9.18 -2.86
N SER A 65 -8.18 10.21 -2.12
CA SER A 65 -9.08 10.96 -1.22
C SER A 65 -10.22 11.64 -1.99
N LYS A 66 -9.96 12.15 -3.21
CA LYS A 66 -11.00 12.68 -4.10
C LYS A 66 -11.97 11.61 -4.59
N LEU A 67 -11.55 10.35 -4.66
CA LEU A 67 -12.36 9.22 -5.12
C LEU A 67 -12.99 8.43 -3.96
N GLN A 68 -12.76 8.82 -2.71
CA GLN A 68 -13.20 8.08 -1.53
C GLN A 68 -14.71 7.81 -1.54
N GLU A 69 -15.52 8.80 -1.89
CA GLU A 69 -16.98 8.63 -1.94
C GLU A 69 -17.40 7.69 -3.07
N ARG A 70 -16.76 7.76 -4.25
CA ARG A 70 -17.00 6.80 -5.34
C ARG A 70 -16.68 5.36 -4.90
N ILE A 71 -15.57 5.18 -4.18
CA ILE A 71 -15.14 3.87 -3.66
C ILE A 71 -16.16 3.33 -2.66
N LYS A 72 -16.61 4.16 -1.71
CA LYS A 72 -17.68 3.79 -0.76
C LYS A 72 -18.98 3.44 -1.46
N SER A 73 -19.41 4.25 -2.43
CA SER A 73 -20.64 3.98 -3.21
C SER A 73 -20.56 2.69 -4.02
N ALA A 74 -19.35 2.25 -4.42
CA ALA A 74 -19.12 0.96 -5.05
C ALA A 74 -19.09 -0.22 -4.04
N GLY A 75 -19.33 0.03 -2.74
CA GLY A 75 -19.26 -0.95 -1.66
C GLY A 75 -17.85 -1.19 -1.14
N GLY A 76 -16.88 -0.34 -1.49
CA GLY A 76 -15.49 -0.48 -1.10
C GLY A 76 -15.10 0.29 0.16
N GLN A 77 -14.01 -0.13 0.79
CA GLN A 77 -13.30 0.64 1.81
C GLN A 77 -11.83 0.83 1.41
N MET A 78 -11.19 1.84 1.99
CA MET A 78 -9.78 2.15 1.77
C MET A 78 -9.00 2.17 3.08
N ILE A 79 -7.77 1.67 3.04
CA ILE A 79 -6.81 1.75 4.13
C ILE A 79 -5.44 2.15 3.56
N GLY A 80 -4.88 3.24 4.06
CA GLY A 80 -3.49 3.63 3.79
C GLY A 80 -2.52 2.96 4.75
N ILE A 81 -1.37 2.50 4.26
CA ILE A 81 -0.33 1.86 5.08
C ILE A 81 1.00 2.58 4.88
N THR A 82 1.72 2.85 5.96
CA THR A 82 3.09 3.39 5.96
C THR A 82 3.99 2.59 6.89
N SER A 83 5.30 2.54 6.60
CA SER A 83 6.30 2.01 7.54
C SER A 83 6.69 3.03 8.63
N ASP A 84 6.15 4.25 8.61
CA ASP A 84 6.37 5.23 9.68
C ASP A 84 5.82 4.69 11.00
N GLY A 85 6.51 4.92 12.12
CA GLY A 85 5.96 4.67 13.47
C GLY A 85 4.86 5.68 13.86
N PRO A 86 4.31 5.61 15.08
CA PRO A 86 3.17 6.43 15.52
C PRO A 86 3.34 7.93 15.25
N LYS A 87 4.51 8.48 15.59
CA LYS A 87 4.79 9.91 15.38
C LYS A 87 4.78 10.31 13.90
N GLY A 88 5.37 9.48 13.03
CA GLY A 88 5.38 9.75 11.59
C GLY A 88 3.99 9.59 10.95
N LEU A 89 3.19 8.65 11.47
CA LEU A 89 1.78 8.51 11.09
C LEU A 89 0.95 9.76 11.47
N GLU A 90 1.13 10.28 12.69
CA GLU A 90 0.49 11.55 13.11
C GLU A 90 0.87 12.71 12.19
N ASP A 91 2.16 12.85 11.88
CA ASP A 91 2.66 13.91 11.01
C ASP A 91 2.08 13.76 9.59
N LEU A 92 1.97 12.53 9.08
CA LEU A 92 1.33 12.21 7.80
C LEU A 92 -0.16 12.60 7.80
N ILE A 93 -0.92 12.20 8.82
CA ILE A 93 -2.35 12.52 8.94
C ILE A 93 -2.54 14.04 9.00
N LYS A 94 -1.74 14.75 9.80
CA LYS A 94 -1.80 16.20 9.93
C LYS A 94 -1.47 16.91 8.62
N ALA A 95 -0.44 16.45 7.92
CA ALA A 95 0.03 17.08 6.69
C ALA A 95 -0.89 16.81 5.50
N TRP A 96 -1.34 15.57 5.32
CA TRP A 96 -2.03 15.13 4.11
C TRP A 96 -3.55 15.11 4.25
N LYS A 97 -4.08 15.07 5.48
CA LYS A 97 -5.53 15.02 5.79
C LYS A 97 -6.30 14.03 4.90
N PRO A 98 -5.87 12.75 4.86
CA PRO A 98 -6.48 11.75 3.97
C PRO A 98 -7.96 11.53 4.31
N ALA A 99 -8.78 11.25 3.29
CA ALA A 99 -10.22 10.98 3.46
C ALA A 99 -10.54 9.53 3.94
N PHE A 100 -9.50 8.76 4.24
CA PHE A 100 -9.58 7.35 4.63
C PHE A 100 -8.54 7.05 5.72
N PRO A 101 -8.76 6.00 6.53
CA PRO A 101 -7.87 5.68 7.64
C PRO A 101 -6.47 5.29 7.16
N PHE A 102 -5.48 5.61 7.99
CA PHE A 102 -4.09 5.22 7.81
C PHE A 102 -3.58 4.41 9.00
N LEU A 103 -2.77 3.39 8.71
CA LEU A 103 -2.14 2.53 9.69
C LEU A 103 -0.62 2.54 9.51
N SER A 104 0.08 2.30 10.61
CA SER A 104 1.53 2.20 10.67
C SER A 104 1.93 0.72 10.76
N ASP A 105 2.71 0.22 9.80
CA ASP A 105 3.21 -1.16 9.70
C ASP A 105 4.76 -1.19 9.65
N PRO A 106 5.46 -0.71 10.69
CA PRO A 106 6.92 -0.61 10.70
C PRO A 106 7.62 -1.97 10.72
N ALA A 107 6.91 -3.01 11.17
CA ALA A 107 7.36 -4.40 11.21
C ALA A 107 7.03 -5.19 9.92
N HIS A 108 6.37 -4.57 8.94
CA HIS A 108 6.00 -5.18 7.66
C HIS A 108 5.15 -6.45 7.80
N ALA A 109 4.32 -6.54 8.84
CA ALA A 109 3.54 -7.74 9.14
C ALA A 109 2.43 -7.94 8.10
N LEU A 110 1.68 -6.88 7.78
CA LEU A 110 0.67 -6.95 6.73
C LEU A 110 1.32 -7.06 5.36
N ARG A 111 2.44 -6.36 5.14
CA ARG A 111 3.22 -6.51 3.90
C ARG A 111 3.63 -7.96 3.65
N GLY A 112 4.11 -8.65 4.68
CA GLY A 112 4.45 -10.08 4.64
C GLY A 112 3.26 -10.95 4.27
N LEU A 113 2.13 -10.77 4.97
CA LEU A 113 0.89 -11.49 4.68
C LEU A 113 0.40 -11.28 3.23
N LEU A 114 0.37 -10.03 2.78
CA LEU A 114 -0.11 -9.71 1.42
C LEU A 114 0.82 -10.32 0.36
N GLN A 115 2.13 -10.28 0.58
CA GLN A 115 3.09 -10.90 -0.33
C GLN A 115 2.91 -12.41 -0.41
N GLU A 116 2.69 -13.08 0.72
CA GLU A 116 2.50 -14.53 0.76
C GLU A 116 1.19 -14.96 0.12
N GLN A 117 0.08 -14.33 0.50
CA GLN A 117 -1.28 -14.72 0.10
C GLN A 117 -1.62 -14.28 -1.33
N TYR A 118 -1.23 -13.06 -1.72
CA TYR A 118 -1.63 -12.44 -3.00
C TYR A 118 -0.49 -12.32 -4.00
N LYS A 119 0.70 -12.83 -3.64
CA LYS A 119 1.91 -12.82 -4.49
C LYS A 119 2.27 -11.41 -4.98
N VAL A 120 2.02 -10.38 -4.16
CA VAL A 120 2.39 -8.99 -4.44
C VAL A 120 3.75 -8.65 -3.83
N LYS A 121 4.73 -8.34 -4.67
CA LYS A 121 6.10 -8.03 -4.22
C LYS A 121 6.21 -6.57 -3.80
N ILE A 122 5.78 -6.25 -2.58
CA ILE A 122 5.95 -4.90 -2.02
C ILE A 122 7.42 -4.75 -1.61
N ALA A 123 8.23 -4.07 -2.43
CA ALA A 123 9.65 -3.89 -2.15
C ALA A 123 9.88 -3.11 -0.84
N VAL A 124 11.02 -3.37 -0.18
CA VAL A 124 11.46 -2.62 1.00
C VAL A 124 12.84 -2.06 0.68
N SER A 125 13.05 -0.77 0.94
CA SER A 125 14.33 -0.10 0.73
C SER A 125 14.93 0.31 2.07
N GLY A 126 16.23 0.09 2.26
CA GLY A 126 16.87 0.21 3.58
C GLY A 126 16.65 -1.01 4.45
N GLY A 127 16.92 -0.87 5.75
CA GLY A 127 16.79 -1.92 6.74
C GLY A 127 18.09 -2.71 6.97
N PRO A 128 17.99 -3.89 7.63
CA PRO A 128 19.14 -4.74 7.93
C PRO A 128 19.91 -5.15 6.67
N GLY A 129 21.24 -5.09 6.74
CA GLY A 129 22.12 -5.43 5.62
C GLY A 129 22.42 -4.28 4.65
N GLU A 130 21.81 -3.11 4.82
CA GLU A 130 22.03 -1.97 3.94
C GLU A 130 23.29 -1.16 4.31
N THR A 131 23.86 -0.46 3.32
CA THR A 131 25.13 0.25 3.46
C THR A 131 25.00 1.69 3.94
N LYS A 132 26.04 2.22 4.60
CA LYS A 132 26.15 3.67 4.90
C LYS A 132 26.04 4.52 3.63
N ALA A 133 26.55 4.03 2.50
CA ALA A 133 26.50 4.73 1.21
C ALA A 133 25.07 4.89 0.69
N PHE A 134 24.23 3.87 0.87
CA PHE A 134 22.80 3.97 0.56
C PHE A 134 22.12 5.05 1.39
N TYR A 135 22.33 5.07 2.72
CA TYR A 135 21.70 6.05 3.59
C TYR A 135 22.18 7.49 3.36
N ARG A 136 23.43 7.68 2.90
CA ARG A 136 23.89 9.02 2.44
C ARG A 136 23.11 9.52 1.23
N ARG A 137 22.74 8.63 0.31
CA ARG A 137 21.93 8.96 -0.88
C ARG A 137 20.44 9.05 -0.57
N HIS A 138 19.98 8.36 0.47
CA HIS A 138 18.58 8.27 0.87
C HIS A 138 18.41 8.58 2.36
N PRO A 139 18.75 9.80 2.81
CA PRO A 139 18.76 10.14 4.24
C PRO A 139 17.39 9.97 4.89
N PHE A 140 16.31 10.21 4.15
CA PHE A 140 14.92 10.06 4.62
C PHE A 140 14.54 8.61 4.97
N ILE A 141 15.28 7.62 4.46
CA ILE A 141 15.03 6.20 4.73
C ILE A 141 15.75 5.73 6.00
N SER A 142 16.77 6.47 6.47
CA SER A 142 17.57 6.06 7.63
C SER A 142 16.76 5.93 8.93
N LYS A 143 15.60 6.59 9.02
CA LYS A 143 14.69 6.50 10.16
C LYS A 143 13.88 5.20 10.25
N TYR A 144 13.92 4.33 9.24
CA TYR A 144 13.18 3.06 9.23
C TYR A 144 14.12 1.89 9.58
N PRO A 145 14.07 1.33 10.81
CA PRO A 145 14.99 0.28 11.22
C PRO A 145 14.88 -1.00 10.38
N LEU A 146 13.66 -1.30 9.90
CA LEU A 146 13.34 -2.45 9.05
C LEU A 146 13.16 -2.05 7.58
N GLY A 147 13.60 -0.85 7.20
CA GLY A 147 13.43 -0.30 5.87
C GLY A 147 12.02 0.24 5.60
N CYS A 148 11.90 0.98 4.50
CA CYS A 148 10.68 1.63 4.06
C CYS A 148 9.99 0.80 2.99
N ALA A 149 8.74 0.39 3.24
CA ALA A 149 7.91 -0.25 2.23
C ALA A 149 7.68 0.72 1.07
N GLN A 150 7.86 0.21 -0.14
CA GLN A 150 7.68 0.98 -1.36
C GLN A 150 6.20 1.00 -1.77
N PRO A 151 5.79 2.01 -2.56
CA PRO A 151 4.40 2.16 -2.99
C PRO A 151 3.80 0.88 -3.61
N ALA A 152 2.59 0.55 -3.18
CA ALA A 152 1.83 -0.57 -3.71
C ALA A 152 0.33 -0.31 -3.55
N ILE A 153 -0.48 -1.00 -4.36
CA ILE A 153 -1.93 -1.02 -4.28
C ILE A 153 -2.37 -2.48 -4.32
N VAL A 154 -3.23 -2.87 -3.41
CA VAL A 154 -3.79 -4.21 -3.35
C VAL A 154 -5.29 -4.09 -3.12
N VAL A 155 -6.11 -4.67 -3.99
CA VAL A 155 -7.58 -4.64 -3.88
C VAL A 155 -8.10 -6.05 -3.75
N VAL A 156 -8.74 -6.34 -2.63
CA VAL A 156 -9.20 -7.69 -2.28
C VAL A 156 -10.66 -7.64 -1.87
N THR A 157 -11.46 -8.61 -2.31
CA THR A 157 -12.88 -8.71 -1.93
C THR A 157 -13.05 -9.26 -0.52
N LYS A 158 -14.26 -9.15 0.04
CA LYS A 158 -14.61 -9.83 1.31
C LYS A 158 -14.42 -11.35 1.31
N SER A 159 -14.47 -11.99 0.14
CA SER A 159 -14.22 -13.44 -0.01
C SER A 159 -12.72 -13.78 -0.09
N GLY A 160 -11.84 -12.77 -0.11
CA GLY A 160 -10.40 -12.96 -0.27
C GLY A 160 -9.95 -13.06 -1.72
N GLU A 161 -10.81 -12.77 -2.70
CA GLU A 161 -10.42 -12.72 -4.11
C GLU A 161 -9.61 -11.45 -4.41
N LEU A 162 -8.48 -11.59 -5.10
CA LEU A 162 -7.66 -10.46 -5.52
C LEU A 162 -8.21 -9.84 -6.82
N LEU A 163 -8.72 -8.62 -6.73
CA LEU A 163 -9.24 -7.88 -7.89
C LEU A 163 -8.11 -7.21 -8.67
N PHE A 164 -7.24 -6.51 -7.96
CA PHE A 164 -6.16 -5.70 -8.54
C PHE A 164 -4.92 -5.75 -7.65
N ARG A 165 -3.74 -5.79 -8.26
CA ARG A 165 -2.48 -5.54 -7.56
C ARG A 165 -1.52 -4.70 -8.38
N TRP A 166 -0.75 -3.90 -7.67
CA TRP A 166 0.40 -3.22 -8.19
C TRP A 166 1.40 -3.05 -7.07
N ALA A 167 2.67 -3.28 -7.34
CA ALA A 167 3.74 -2.87 -6.47
C ALA A 167 4.84 -2.29 -7.35
N ILE A 168 5.40 -1.16 -6.93
CA ILE A 168 6.53 -0.60 -7.62
C ILE A 168 7.72 -1.57 -7.53
N ASP A 169 8.42 -1.75 -8.64
CA ASP A 169 9.75 -2.33 -8.66
C ASP A 169 10.76 -1.17 -8.77
N PRO A 170 11.40 -0.75 -7.67
CA PRO A 170 12.25 0.43 -7.69
C PRO A 170 13.44 0.23 -8.62
N ALA A 171 13.55 1.09 -9.62
CA ALA A 171 14.58 1.06 -10.64
C ALA A 171 15.06 2.48 -10.93
N VAL A 172 16.23 2.62 -11.57
CA VAL A 172 16.73 3.95 -11.98
C VAL A 172 15.74 4.64 -12.92
N GLN A 173 15.11 3.85 -13.79
CA GLN A 173 14.15 4.26 -14.81
C GLN A 173 12.89 4.91 -14.20
N ASN A 174 12.52 4.54 -12.97
CA ASN A 174 11.37 5.11 -12.28
C ASN A 174 11.76 6.00 -11.10
N LEU A 175 12.98 6.56 -11.15
CA LEU A 175 13.53 7.46 -10.16
C LEU A 175 13.48 6.85 -8.74
N GLY A 176 13.83 5.56 -8.63
CA GLY A 176 13.79 4.84 -7.36
C GLY A 176 12.35 4.64 -6.82
N GLY A 177 11.41 4.41 -7.72
CA GLY A 177 9.99 4.25 -7.43
C GLY A 177 9.24 5.55 -7.17
N ALA A 178 9.77 6.68 -7.66
CA ALA A 178 9.09 7.96 -7.61
C ALA A 178 8.08 8.17 -8.75
N THR A 179 8.10 7.35 -9.81
CA THR A 179 7.10 7.38 -10.90
C THR A 179 6.37 6.04 -11.05
N ASP A 180 5.61 5.85 -12.13
CA ASP A 180 4.93 4.60 -12.54
C ASP A 180 3.74 4.15 -11.68
N ARG A 181 3.23 5.04 -10.81
CA ARG A 181 2.00 4.78 -10.06
C ARG A 181 0.81 4.78 -11.02
N PRO A 182 -0.05 3.75 -11.02
CA PRO A 182 -1.29 3.79 -11.78
C PRO A 182 -2.18 4.91 -11.25
N ALA A 183 -2.91 5.60 -12.13
CA ALA A 183 -3.80 6.65 -11.69
C ALA A 183 -4.95 6.06 -10.87
N ALA A 184 -5.33 6.72 -9.77
CA ALA A 184 -6.37 6.22 -8.88
C ALA A 184 -7.70 5.98 -9.61
N ALA A 185 -8.05 6.81 -10.60
CA ALA A 185 -9.26 6.67 -11.38
C ALA A 185 -9.29 5.39 -12.23
N ASP A 186 -8.15 4.99 -12.80
CA ASP A 186 -8.03 3.78 -13.62
C ASP A 186 -8.13 2.52 -12.74
N VAL A 187 -7.48 2.55 -11.57
CA VAL A 187 -7.58 1.47 -10.58
C VAL A 187 -9.05 1.24 -10.19
N ILE A 188 -9.77 2.31 -9.82
CA ILE A 188 -11.18 2.18 -9.43
C ILE A 188 -12.07 1.78 -10.61
N GLY A 189 -11.82 2.31 -11.80
CA GLY A 189 -12.55 1.94 -13.01
C GLY A 189 -12.44 0.44 -13.32
N VAL A 190 -11.26 -0.16 -13.15
CA VAL A 190 -11.09 -1.60 -13.35
C VAL A 190 -11.76 -2.42 -12.24
N VAL A 191 -11.63 -2.00 -10.98
CA VAL A 191 -12.30 -2.67 -9.86
C VAL A 191 -13.81 -2.72 -10.08
N GLU A 192 -14.43 -1.60 -10.48
CA GLU A 192 -15.86 -1.53 -10.79
C GLU A 192 -16.25 -2.42 -11.98
N LYS A 193 -15.47 -2.41 -13.07
CA LYS A 193 -15.73 -3.27 -14.24
C LYS A 193 -15.64 -4.75 -13.89
N LYS A 194 -14.61 -5.15 -13.13
CA LYS A 194 -14.41 -6.54 -12.71
C LYS A 194 -15.54 -7.00 -11.78
N ARG A 195 -15.97 -6.15 -10.85
CA ARG A 195 -17.12 -6.42 -9.97
C ARG A 195 -18.44 -6.61 -10.72
N LYS A 196 -18.58 -5.99 -11.90
CA LYS A 196 -19.75 -6.14 -12.79
C LYS A 196 -19.61 -7.31 -13.79
N GLY A 197 -18.54 -8.11 -13.70
CA GLY A 197 -18.25 -9.18 -14.66
C GLY A 197 -17.79 -8.71 -16.04
N GLY A 198 -17.51 -7.41 -16.21
CA GLY A 198 -17.15 -6.78 -17.48
C GLY A 198 -15.65 -6.59 -17.69
N TYR A 199 -14.79 -7.37 -17.03
CA TYR A 199 -13.34 -7.30 -17.17
C TYR A 199 -12.75 -8.71 -17.17
N LYS A 200 -11.53 -8.85 -17.71
CA LYS A 200 -10.86 -10.16 -17.88
C LYS A 200 -10.88 -10.98 -16.59
N GLU A 201 -11.05 -12.29 -16.74
CA GLU A 201 -10.92 -13.24 -15.65
C GLU A 201 -9.50 -13.21 -15.06
N GLY A 202 -9.38 -13.52 -13.77
CA GLY A 202 -8.10 -13.51 -13.06
C GLY A 202 -7.65 -12.12 -12.59
N VAL A 203 -6.48 -12.06 -11.96
CA VAL A 203 -5.95 -10.84 -11.32
C VAL A 203 -5.57 -9.80 -12.37
N VAL A 204 -5.90 -8.53 -12.11
CA VAL A 204 -5.42 -7.42 -12.94
C VAL A 204 -4.14 -6.85 -12.35
N ASP A 205 -3.06 -6.86 -13.13
CA ASP A 205 -1.81 -6.16 -12.82
C ASP A 205 -1.82 -4.78 -13.48
N ALA A 206 -1.09 -3.79 -12.94
CA ALA A 206 -1.07 -2.45 -13.54
C ALA A 206 -0.58 -2.42 -15.01
N LYS A 207 0.28 -3.36 -15.41
CA LYS A 207 0.72 -3.53 -16.82
C LYS A 207 -0.45 -3.78 -17.77
N ASP A 208 -1.56 -4.30 -17.25
CA ASP A 208 -2.78 -4.59 -17.99
C ASP A 208 -3.71 -3.38 -18.11
N LEU A 209 -3.41 -2.29 -17.37
CA LEU A 209 -4.20 -1.06 -17.44
C LEU A 209 -3.97 -0.29 -18.74
N GLY A 210 -2.95 -0.65 -19.55
CA GLY A 210 -2.63 0.07 -20.80
C GLY A 210 -2.21 1.53 -20.59
N VAL A 211 -1.97 1.94 -19.34
CA VAL A 211 -1.61 3.32 -18.98
C VAL A 211 -0.11 3.50 -19.17
N VAL A 212 0.28 3.83 -20.40
CA VAL A 212 1.45 4.67 -20.62
C VAL A 212 1.12 6.04 -20.01
N GLY A 213 2.03 6.58 -19.21
CA GLY A 213 1.82 7.76 -18.36
C GLY A 213 0.92 8.82 -18.98
N SER A 214 -0.11 9.21 -18.24
CA SER A 214 -1.11 10.18 -18.63
C SER A 214 -0.49 11.55 -18.93
N ILE A 215 -0.11 11.75 -20.19
CA ILE A 215 -0.30 13.05 -20.85
C ILE A 215 -1.75 13.03 -21.31
N GLY A 216 -2.56 13.88 -20.69
CA GLY A 216 -4.00 13.88 -20.86
C GLY A 216 -4.43 14.06 -22.30
N ILE A 217 -5.33 13.19 -22.76
CA ILE A 217 -6.32 13.51 -23.78
C ILE A 217 -7.63 12.86 -23.33
N PHE A 218 -8.62 13.71 -23.05
CA PHE A 218 -10.02 13.31 -23.00
C PHE A 218 -10.37 12.72 -24.37
N SER A 219 -10.56 11.40 -24.45
CA SER A 219 -11.25 10.82 -25.60
C SER A 219 -12.66 10.46 -25.17
N VAL A 220 -13.58 11.36 -25.51
CA VAL A 220 -15.01 11.09 -25.59
C VAL A 220 -15.21 9.96 -26.60
N CYS A 221 -15.91 8.90 -26.23
CA CYS A 221 -16.50 7.92 -27.14
C CYS A 221 -17.86 7.57 -26.54
N VAL A 222 -18.91 8.33 -26.89
CA VAL A 222 -19.86 8.05 -27.98
C VAL A 222 -20.40 6.62 -27.89
N ILE A 223 -21.60 6.55 -27.35
CA ILE A 223 -22.53 5.43 -27.44
C ILE A 223 -22.97 5.33 -28.91
N VAL A 224 -22.79 4.16 -29.53
CA VAL A 224 -23.63 3.66 -30.63
C VAL A 224 -23.90 2.19 -30.35
#